data_AF-A0A101WWU3-F1
#
_entry.id   AF-A0A101WWU3-F1
#
_cell.length_a   1.000
_cell.length_b   1.000
_cell.length_c   1.000
_cell.angle_alpha   90.00
_cell.angle_beta   90.00
_cell.angle_gamma   90.00
#
_symmetry.space_group_name_H-M   'P 1'
#
loop_
_entity.id
_entity.type
_entity.pdbx_description
1 polymer ?
#
loop_
_entity_poly.entity_id
_entity_poly.type
_entity_poly.pdbx_seq_one_letter_code
_entity_poly.pdbx_strand_id
1 'polypeptide(L)'
;MLLILVKSDDEEVARRAARGIEALELLPGVYLSWSPREKVERAVEAVKRAVVERWEKSGEGPTLEVAVIELDERQYKALRPLARALVEKMGSAMLEEMERLLQRMRSGKTSRDLTGWYRDLARRYERLLNACMALDLEPTIVARLKERWKEVTLEAGQALKK
;
A
#
# COMPACT_ATOMS: atom_id res chain seq x y z
N MET A 1 -5.38 14.02 -9.32
CA MET A 1 -5.38 12.62 -8.86
C MET A 1 -5.26 11.73 -10.08
N LEU A 2 -4.54 10.60 -10.01
CA LEU A 2 -4.31 9.72 -11.16
C LEU A 2 -4.95 8.35 -10.90
N LEU A 3 -5.68 7.84 -11.89
CA LEU A 3 -6.09 6.44 -11.97
C LEU A 3 -5.12 5.71 -12.90
N ILE A 4 -4.51 4.65 -12.40
CA ILE A 4 -3.58 3.83 -13.15
C ILE A 4 -4.19 2.46 -13.32
N LEU A 5 -4.35 2.04 -14.57
CA LEU A 5 -4.81 0.71 -14.94
C LEU A 5 -3.62 -0.07 -15.46
N VAL A 6 -3.37 -1.23 -14.88
CA VAL A 6 -2.29 -2.14 -15.26
C VAL A 6 -2.88 -3.51 -15.51
N LYS A 7 -2.70 -4.00 -16.73
CA LYS A 7 -3.13 -5.34 -17.14
C LYS A 7 -1.91 -6.07 -17.69
N SER A 8 -1.64 -7.24 -17.12
CA SER A 8 -0.55 -8.12 -17.51
C SER A 8 -0.93 -9.56 -17.23
N ASP A 9 -0.40 -10.49 -18.01
CA ASP A 9 -0.43 -11.93 -17.73
C ASP A 9 0.58 -12.37 -16.65
N ASP A 10 1.47 -11.46 -16.23
CA ASP A 10 2.43 -11.65 -15.14
C ASP A 10 2.11 -10.69 -13.98
N GLU A 11 1.59 -11.23 -12.87
CA GLU A 11 1.22 -10.45 -11.68
C GLU A 11 2.39 -9.65 -11.09
N GLU A 12 3.63 -10.15 -11.18
CA GLU A 12 4.78 -9.42 -10.64
C GLU A 12 5.09 -8.16 -11.46
N VAL A 13 4.84 -8.19 -12.77
CA VAL A 13 4.94 -7.00 -13.63
C VAL A 13 3.90 -5.96 -13.20
N ALA A 14 2.66 -6.39 -12.96
CA ALA A 14 1.59 -5.50 -12.51
C ALA A 14 1.92 -4.85 -11.15
N ARG A 15 2.44 -5.63 -10.19
CA ARG A 15 2.83 -5.13 -8.86
C ARG A 15 4.02 -4.17 -8.93
N ARG A 16 4.97 -4.38 -9.84
CA ARG A 16 6.15 -3.49 -10.00
C ARG A 16 5.77 -2.07 -10.38
N ALA A 17 4.71 -1.88 -11.18
CA ALA A 17 4.22 -0.56 -11.57
C ALA A 17 3.81 0.29 -10.35
N ALA A 18 3.30 -0.36 -9.30
CA ALA A 18 2.87 0.32 -8.07
C ALA A 18 3.98 0.48 -7.01
N ARG A 19 5.06 -0.33 -7.05
CA ARG A 19 6.11 -0.31 -6.00
C ARG A 19 6.87 1.01 -5.87
N GLY A 20 6.92 1.82 -6.93
CA GLY A 20 7.66 3.09 -6.99
C GLY A 20 6.83 4.36 -6.76
N ILE A 21 5.51 4.21 -6.57
CA ILE A 21 4.57 5.33 -6.49
C ILE A 21 3.72 5.25 -5.23
N GLU A 22 3.21 6.40 -4.79
CA GLU A 22 2.25 6.46 -3.71
C GLU A 22 0.87 6.23 -4.31
N ALA A 23 0.34 5.04 -4.08
CA ALA A 23 -0.93 4.63 -4.64
C ALA A 23 -1.65 3.65 -3.71
N LEU A 24 -2.98 3.64 -3.85
CA LEU A 24 -3.87 2.67 -3.23
C LEU A 24 -4.44 1.77 -4.33
N GLU A 25 -4.23 0.45 -4.23
CA GLU A 25 -4.80 -0.52 -5.17
C GLU A 25 -6.28 -0.77 -4.84
N LEU A 26 -7.19 -0.19 -5.61
CA LEU A 26 -8.63 -0.32 -5.40
C LEU A 26 -9.15 -1.73 -5.73
N LEU A 27 -8.61 -2.31 -6.80
CA LEU A 27 -8.87 -3.65 -7.33
C LEU A 27 -7.56 -4.15 -7.97
N PRO A 28 -7.39 -5.47 -8.21
CA PRO A 28 -6.21 -5.99 -8.88
C PRO A 28 -5.87 -5.22 -10.17
N GLY A 29 -4.72 -4.57 -10.20
CA GLY A 29 -4.28 -3.77 -11.35
C GLY A 29 -4.89 -2.37 -11.49
N VAL A 30 -5.76 -1.95 -10.55
CA VAL A 30 -6.41 -0.62 -10.57
C VAL A 30 -5.92 0.19 -9.38
N TYR A 31 -5.13 1.22 -9.65
CA TYR A 31 -4.47 2.01 -8.61
C TYR A 31 -4.93 3.47 -8.63
N LEU A 32 -5.26 4.00 -7.47
CA LEU A 32 -5.50 5.43 -7.26
C LEU A 32 -4.23 6.06 -6.68
N SER A 33 -3.57 6.91 -7.44
CA SER A 33 -2.30 7.54 -7.07
C SER A 33 -2.43 9.04 -6.90
N TRP A 34 -1.76 9.53 -5.86
CA TRP A 34 -1.57 10.96 -5.56
C TRP A 34 -0.12 11.41 -5.77
N SER A 35 0.72 10.56 -6.38
CA SER A 35 2.07 10.95 -6.79
C SER A 35 2.03 11.96 -7.96
N PRO A 36 3.09 12.78 -8.13
CA PRO A 36 3.25 13.62 -9.32
C PRO A 36 3.20 12.80 -10.61
N ARG A 37 2.63 13.37 -11.66
CA ARG A 37 2.43 12.69 -12.95
C ARG A 37 3.74 12.19 -13.54
N GLU A 38 4.79 12.99 -13.49
CA GLU A 38 6.11 12.65 -14.02
C GLU A 38 6.71 11.45 -13.27
N LYS A 39 6.45 11.34 -11.96
CA LYS A 39 6.90 10.20 -11.16
C LYS A 39 6.16 8.93 -11.57
N VAL A 40 4.85 9.01 -11.80
CA VAL A 40 4.04 7.89 -12.30
C VAL A 40 4.50 7.46 -13.70
N GLU A 41 4.69 8.41 -14.61
CA GLU A 41 5.16 8.13 -15.97
C GLU A 41 6.54 7.45 -15.98
N ARG A 42 7.49 7.93 -15.16
CA ARG A 42 8.80 7.28 -15.00
C ARG A 42 8.69 5.85 -14.46
N ALA A 43 7.80 5.61 -13.49
CA ALA A 43 7.60 4.28 -12.94
C ALA A 43 7.01 3.33 -14.00
N VAL A 44 6.01 3.79 -14.77
CA VAL A 44 5.42 3.02 -15.87
C VAL A 44 6.46 2.73 -16.96
N GLU A 45 7.26 3.72 -17.33
CA GLU A 45 8.32 3.59 -18.33
C GLU A 45 9.39 2.57 -17.90
N ALA A 46 9.79 2.59 -16.63
CA ALA A 46 10.73 1.61 -16.09
C ALA A 46 10.20 0.17 -16.19
N VAL A 47 8.90 -0.03 -15.94
CA VAL A 47 8.27 -1.36 -16.09
C VAL A 47 8.19 -1.76 -17.56
N LYS A 48 7.81 -0.85 -18.46
CA LYS A 48 7.80 -1.10 -19.90
C LYS A 48 9.17 -1.54 -20.40
N ARG A 49 10.23 -0.82 -20.04
CA ARG A 49 11.61 -1.17 -20.41
C ARG A 49 12.01 -2.57 -19.91
N ALA A 50 11.67 -2.90 -18.66
CA ALA A 50 11.96 -4.22 -18.11
C ALA A 50 11.23 -5.35 -18.87
N VAL A 51 10.00 -5.11 -19.33
CA VAL A 51 9.24 -6.06 -20.16
C VAL A 51 9.86 -6.21 -21.55
N VAL A 52 10.21 -5.08 -22.20
CA VAL A 52 10.87 -5.07 -23.51
C VAL A 52 12.20 -5.79 -23.45
N GLU A 53 13.05 -5.50 -22.46
CA GLU A 53 14.35 -6.18 -22.30
C GLU A 53 14.20 -7.69 -22.13
N ARG A 54 13.15 -8.15 -21.44
CA ARG A 54 12.88 -9.59 -21.28
C ARG A 54 12.48 -10.21 -22.61
N TRP A 55 11.61 -9.54 -23.35
CA TRP A 55 11.20 -9.96 -24.69
C TRP A 55 12.39 -10.02 -25.66
N GLU A 56 13.25 -9.00 -25.67
CA GLU A 56 14.45 -8.96 -26.52
C GLU A 56 15.45 -10.08 -26.18
N LYS A 57 15.63 -10.40 -24.89
CA LYS A 57 16.58 -11.44 -24.44
C LYS A 57 16.07 -12.85 -24.67
N SER A 58 14.76 -13.07 -24.57
CA SER A 58 14.18 -14.42 -24.54
C SER A 58 13.30 -14.75 -25.75
N GLY A 59 13.02 -13.79 -26.64
CA GLY A 59 12.08 -13.93 -27.76
C GLY A 59 10.60 -13.96 -27.34
N GLU A 60 10.34 -14.04 -26.03
CA GLU A 60 9.02 -14.10 -25.41
C GLU A 60 9.02 -13.23 -24.15
N GLY A 61 7.87 -12.64 -23.82
CA GLY A 61 7.72 -11.73 -22.69
C GLY A 61 6.27 -11.54 -22.30
N PRO A 62 6.00 -11.06 -21.08
CA PRO A 62 4.64 -10.87 -20.60
C PRO A 62 3.94 -9.76 -21.38
N THR A 63 2.64 -9.91 -21.58
CA THR A 63 1.80 -8.81 -22.09
C THR A 63 1.70 -7.72 -21.03
N LEU A 64 1.78 -6.45 -21.45
CA LEU A 64 1.65 -5.31 -20.56
C LEU A 64 0.86 -4.18 -21.23
N GLU A 65 -0.30 -3.88 -20.67
CA GLU A 65 -1.12 -2.73 -21.01
C GLU A 65 -1.20 -1.81 -19.79
N VAL A 66 -0.85 -0.52 -19.97
CA VAL A 66 -0.91 0.47 -18.90
C VAL A 66 -1.61 1.74 -19.40
N ALA A 67 -2.59 2.21 -18.62
CA ALA A 67 -3.22 3.51 -18.82
C ALA A 67 -3.04 4.38 -17.57
N VAL A 68 -2.65 5.65 -17.76
CA VAL A 68 -2.59 6.66 -16.71
C VAL A 68 -3.60 7.74 -17.05
N ILE A 69 -4.64 7.85 -16.24
CA ILE A 69 -5.79 8.72 -16.47
C ILE A 69 -5.82 9.77 -15.38
N GLU A 70 -5.85 11.03 -15.77
CA GLU A 70 -6.07 12.12 -14.82
C GLU A 70 -7.55 12.23 -14.51
N LEU A 71 -7.88 12.17 -13.22
CA LEU A 71 -9.25 12.24 -12.75
C LEU A 71 -9.62 13.69 -12.44
N ASP A 72 -10.76 14.12 -12.97
CA ASP A 72 -11.42 15.31 -12.47
C ASP A 72 -12.04 15.06 -11.08
N GLU A 73 -12.52 16.13 -10.44
CA GLU A 73 -13.11 16.05 -9.11
C GLU A 73 -14.35 15.15 -9.06
N ARG A 74 -15.18 15.14 -10.11
CA ARG A 74 -16.41 14.35 -10.18
C ARG A 74 -16.08 12.86 -10.27
N GLN A 75 -15.14 12.49 -11.12
CA GLN A 75 -14.66 11.12 -11.29
C GLN A 75 -14.00 10.61 -10.02
N TYR A 76 -13.16 11.43 -9.37
CA TYR A 76 -12.56 11.08 -8.09
C TYR A 76 -13.63 10.92 -6.98
N LYS A 77 -14.62 11.82 -6.88
CA LYS A 77 -15.74 11.69 -5.94
C LYS A 77 -16.50 10.37 -6.11
N ALA A 78 -16.64 9.87 -7.35
CA ALA A 78 -17.27 8.59 -7.61
C ALA A 78 -16.45 7.39 -7.10
N LEU A 79 -15.12 7.50 -7.04
CA LEU A 79 -14.22 6.45 -6.54
C LEU A 79 -14.00 6.51 -5.02
N ARG A 80 -14.24 7.67 -4.39
CA ARG A 80 -14.01 7.89 -2.94
C ARG A 80 -14.67 6.85 -2.03
N PRO A 81 -15.92 6.39 -2.27
CA PRO A 81 -16.54 5.34 -1.46
C PRO A 81 -15.79 4.00 -1.53
N LEU A 82 -15.29 3.61 -2.71
CA LEU A 82 -14.51 2.39 -2.89
C LEU A 82 -13.18 2.48 -2.14
N ALA A 83 -12.47 3.60 -2.29
CA ALA A 83 -11.23 3.84 -1.57
C ALA A 83 -11.45 3.81 -0.04
N ARG A 84 -12.53 4.43 0.44
CA ARG A 84 -12.90 4.40 1.87
C ARG A 84 -13.17 2.98 2.35
N ALA A 85 -13.99 2.21 1.65
CA ALA A 85 -14.33 0.84 2.02
C ALA A 85 -13.09 -0.07 2.07
N LEU A 86 -12.16 0.11 1.12
CA LEU A 86 -10.90 -0.60 1.12
C LEU A 86 -10.03 -0.23 2.33
N VAL A 87 -9.89 1.06 2.63
CA VAL A 87 -9.14 1.53 3.80
C VAL A 87 -9.74 1.01 5.10
N GLU A 88 -11.06 0.97 5.23
CA GLU A 88 -11.76 0.38 6.38
C GLU A 88 -11.41 -1.10 6.55
N LYS A 89 -11.43 -1.87 5.45
CA LYS A 89 -11.04 -3.29 5.44
C LYS A 89 -9.56 -3.48 5.82
N MET A 90 -8.65 -2.72 5.21
CA MET A 90 -7.22 -2.77 5.52
C MET A 90 -6.95 -2.40 6.98
N GLY A 91 -7.60 -1.34 7.47
CA GLY A 91 -7.49 -0.89 8.85
C GLY A 91 -8.00 -1.92 9.85
N SER A 92 -9.11 -2.59 9.55
CA SER A 92 -9.66 -3.65 10.42
C SER A 92 -8.69 -4.83 10.55
N ALA A 93 -8.15 -5.31 9.43
CA ALA A 93 -7.14 -6.37 9.45
C ALA A 93 -5.86 -5.94 10.19
N MET A 94 -5.46 -4.68 10.04
CA MET A 94 -4.30 -4.12 10.74
C MET A 94 -4.53 -4.03 12.26
N LEU A 95 -5.73 -3.69 12.72
CA LEU A 95 -6.06 -3.70 14.15
C LEU A 95 -5.93 -5.10 14.76
N GLU A 96 -6.42 -6.13 14.07
CA GLU A 96 -6.26 -7.52 14.51
C GLU A 96 -4.79 -7.96 14.54
N GLU A 97 -3.99 -7.46 13.61
CA GLU A 97 -2.55 -7.71 13.59
C GLU A 97 -1.83 -7.00 14.74
N MET A 98 -2.18 -5.74 15.03
CA MET A 98 -1.66 -4.99 16.17
C MET A 98 -1.96 -5.69 17.50
N GLU A 99 -3.18 -6.23 17.66
CA GLU A 99 -3.57 -6.98 18.86
C GLU A 99 -2.71 -8.25 19.02
N ARG A 100 -2.50 -9.03 17.95
CA ARG A 100 -1.63 -10.21 17.97
C ARG A 100 -0.18 -9.84 18.31
N LEU A 101 0.32 -8.72 17.77
CA LEU A 101 1.66 -8.23 18.08
C LEU A 101 1.79 -7.86 19.57
N LEU A 102 0.82 -7.14 20.12
CA LEU A 102 0.76 -6.75 21.53
C LEU A 102 0.76 -7.97 22.46
N GLN A 103 -0.11 -8.95 22.19
CA GLN A 103 -0.16 -10.20 22.96
C GLN A 103 1.19 -10.91 22.95
N ARG A 104 1.86 -10.93 21.80
CA ARG A 104 3.17 -11.57 21.68
C ARG A 104 4.25 -10.81 22.44
N MET A 105 4.30 -9.47 22.36
CA MET A 105 5.23 -8.65 23.13
C MET A 105 5.05 -8.84 24.65
N ARG A 106 3.80 -8.83 25.12
CA ARG A 106 3.45 -9.03 26.54
C ARG A 106 3.78 -10.43 27.06
N SER A 107 3.80 -11.43 26.18
CA SER A 107 4.16 -12.81 26.56
C SER A 107 5.63 -13.01 26.94
N GLY A 108 6.49 -12.00 26.73
CA GLY A 108 7.91 -12.04 27.10
C GLY A 108 8.78 -12.99 26.27
N LYS A 109 8.22 -13.69 25.27
CA LYS A 109 8.96 -14.53 24.32
C LYS A 109 9.54 -13.66 23.21
N THR A 110 10.58 -12.90 23.53
CA THR A 110 11.23 -11.98 22.58
C THR A 110 12.04 -12.78 21.55
N SER A 111 11.64 -12.74 20.27
CA SER A 111 12.42 -13.27 19.15
C SER A 111 12.80 -12.15 18.18
N ARG A 112 13.86 -12.37 17.38
CA ARG A 112 14.30 -11.44 16.33
C ARG A 112 13.20 -11.09 15.33
N ASP A 113 12.19 -11.97 15.21
CA ASP A 113 11.03 -11.79 14.32
C ASP A 113 10.08 -10.68 14.79
N LEU A 114 10.03 -10.37 16.10
CA LEU A 114 9.15 -9.32 16.63
C LEU A 114 9.56 -7.92 16.16
N THR A 115 10.87 -7.64 16.13
CA THR A 115 11.38 -6.36 15.63
C THR A 115 11.08 -6.19 14.14
N GLY A 116 11.22 -7.27 13.37
CA GLY A 116 10.86 -7.28 11.95
C GLY A 116 9.38 -7.03 11.73
N TRP A 117 8.53 -7.76 12.48
CA TRP A 117 7.09 -7.60 12.42
C TRP A 117 6.64 -6.18 12.81
N TYR A 118 7.14 -5.63 13.91
CA TYR A 118 6.85 -4.26 14.32
C TYR A 118 7.23 -3.24 13.25
N ARG A 119 8.42 -3.33 12.65
CA ARG A 119 8.88 -2.40 11.61
C ARG A 119 8.04 -2.48 10.35
N ASP A 120 7.66 -3.69 9.93
CA ASP A 120 6.78 -3.89 8.79
C ASP A 120 5.39 -3.29 9.05
N LEU A 121 4.81 -3.58 10.21
CA LEU A 121 3.52 -3.05 10.62
C LEU A 121 3.54 -1.52 10.71
N ALA A 122 4.61 -0.93 11.28
CA ALA A 122 4.81 0.52 11.34
C ALA A 122 4.79 1.16 9.95
N ARG A 123 5.54 0.58 9.00
CA ARG A 123 5.59 1.06 7.61
C ARG A 123 4.22 0.97 6.94
N ARG A 124 3.48 -0.12 7.14
CA ARG A 124 2.13 -0.27 6.56
C ARG A 124 1.12 0.68 7.20
N TYR A 125 1.19 0.89 8.51
CA TYR A 125 0.37 1.86 9.23
C TYR A 125 0.59 3.28 8.72
N GLU A 126 1.85 3.71 8.60
CA GLU A 126 2.20 5.04 8.08
C GLU A 126 1.71 5.21 6.64
N ARG A 127 1.92 4.21 5.77
CA ARG A 127 1.41 4.23 4.39
C ARG A 127 -0.11 4.38 4.34
N LEU A 128 -0.85 3.67 5.20
CA LEU A 128 -2.31 3.74 5.25
C LEU A 128 -2.79 5.13 5.69
N LEU A 129 -2.15 5.73 6.71
CA LEU A 129 -2.49 7.09 7.15
C LEU A 129 -2.18 8.14 6.10
N ASN A 130 -1.02 8.03 5.43
CA ASN A 130 -0.65 8.92 4.34
C ASN A 130 -1.65 8.82 3.18
N ALA A 131 -2.10 7.60 2.85
CA ALA A 131 -3.17 7.41 1.87
C ALA A 131 -4.47 8.09 2.29
N CYS A 132 -4.89 7.96 3.55
CA CYS A 132 -6.09 8.64 4.04
C CYS A 132 -5.99 10.16 3.92
N MET A 133 -4.84 10.74 4.29
CA MET A 133 -4.62 12.19 4.19
C MET A 133 -4.59 12.67 2.74
N ALA A 134 -3.80 12.00 1.89
CA ALA A 134 -3.62 12.42 0.50
C ALA A 134 -4.90 12.26 -0.34
N LEU A 135 -5.71 11.24 0.00
CA LEU A 135 -6.99 10.98 -0.64
C LEU A 135 -8.15 11.67 0.09
N ASP A 136 -7.92 12.57 1.05
CA ASP A 136 -9.00 13.20 1.85
C ASP A 136 -10.07 12.17 2.28
N LEU A 137 -9.66 11.06 2.88
CA LEU A 137 -10.57 10.02 3.35
C LEU A 137 -10.81 10.21 4.84
N GLU A 138 -12.09 10.16 5.23
CA GLU A 138 -12.52 10.15 6.63
C GLU A 138 -13.07 8.76 7.02
N PRO A 139 -12.23 7.71 7.06
CA PRO A 139 -12.65 6.40 7.55
C PRO A 139 -12.76 6.43 9.07
N THR A 140 -13.77 5.73 9.58
CA THR A 140 -14.06 5.58 11.00
C THR A 140 -12.96 4.80 11.74
N ILE A 141 -12.25 3.90 11.04
CA ILE A 141 -11.20 3.06 11.62
C ILE A 141 -9.95 3.83 12.07
N VAL A 142 -9.68 5.02 11.51
CA VAL A 142 -8.41 5.74 11.75
C VAL A 142 -8.23 6.14 13.21
N ALA A 143 -9.30 6.55 13.90
CA ALA A 143 -9.21 6.88 15.32
C ALA A 143 -8.79 5.66 16.16
N ARG A 144 -9.43 4.50 15.90
CA ARG A 144 -9.12 3.23 16.57
C ARG A 144 -7.69 2.76 16.27
N LEU A 145 -7.25 2.90 15.02
CA LEU A 145 -5.87 2.60 14.62
C LEU A 145 -4.86 3.46 15.38
N LYS A 146 -5.10 4.78 15.47
CA LYS A 146 -4.21 5.70 16.19
C LYS A 146 -4.11 5.37 17.68
N GLU A 147 -5.22 5.06 18.31
CA GLU A 147 -5.25 4.64 19.72
C GLU A 147 -4.46 3.34 19.92
N ARG A 148 -4.76 2.32 19.11
CA ARG A 148 -4.07 1.03 19.21
C ARG A 148 -2.58 1.14 18.90
N TRP A 149 -2.20 1.98 17.95
CA TRP A 149 -0.79 2.20 17.61
C TRP A 149 0.01 2.82 18.76
N LYS A 150 -0.60 3.70 19.57
CA LYS A 150 0.03 4.22 20.79
C LYS A 150 0.36 3.09 21.75
N GLU A 151 -0.55 2.15 21.98
CA GLU A 151 -0.30 0.97 22.83
C GLU A 151 0.85 0.13 22.27
N VAL A 152 0.83 -0.18 20.98
CA VAL A 152 1.89 -0.96 20.31
C VAL A 152 3.26 -0.30 20.49
N THR A 153 3.34 1.01 20.31
CA THR A 153 4.60 1.77 20.41
C THR A 153 5.14 1.78 21.84
N LEU A 154 4.25 1.92 22.84
CA LEU A 154 4.62 1.87 24.26
C LEU A 154 5.18 0.49 24.63
N GLU A 155 4.47 -0.58 24.25
CA GLU A 155 4.88 -1.96 24.54
C GLU A 155 6.19 -2.30 23.83
N ALA A 156 6.33 -1.93 22.56
CA ALA A 156 7.57 -2.11 21.80
C ALA A 156 8.77 -1.40 22.48
N GLY A 157 8.55 -0.20 23.02
CA GLY A 157 9.57 0.53 23.78
C GLY A 157 10.03 -0.17 25.06
N GLN A 158 9.19 -1.01 25.66
CA GLN A 158 9.53 -1.81 26.85
C GLN A 158 10.14 -3.17 26.47
N ALA A 159 9.56 -3.85 25.48
CA ALA A 159 9.94 -5.19 25.07
C ALA A 159 11.23 -5.25 24.25
N LEU A 160 11.55 -4.20 23.48
CA LEU A 160 12.72 -4.15 22.59
C LEU A 160 13.96 -3.46 23.20
N LYS A 161 13.84 -2.88 24.40
CA LYS A 161 14.97 -2.31 25.16
C LYS A 161 15.67 -3.32 26.08
N LYS A 162 15.04 -4.48 26.31
CA LYS A 162 15.62 -5.62 27.04
C LYS A 162 16.38 -6.53 26.08
#